data_AF-A0A1L3ZSB1-F1
#
_entry.id   AF-A0A1L3ZSB1-F1
#
_cell.length_a   1.000
_cell.length_b   1.000
_cell.length_c   1.000
_cell.angle_alpha   90.00
_cell.angle_beta   90.00
_cell.angle_gamma   90.00
#
_symmetry.space_group_name_H-M   'P 1'
#
loop_
_entity.id
_entity.type
_entity.pdbx_description
1 polymer ?
#
loop_
_entity_poly.entity_id
_entity_poly.type
_entity_poly.pdbx_seq_one_letter_code
_entity_poly.pdbx_strand_id
1 'polypeptide(L)'
;MPEIIDSTDRLHLEVDKNLKIKEAHIECFQEIPDWFLRRLADIRTEQDAKFRKRDNDLELRLVASVPGAVADHWARTGLNVFDGSATAKDVVMRLIKEDLTKFLATGWRP
;
A
#
# COMPACT_ATOMS: atom_id res chain seq x y z
N MET A 1 2.35 -15.45 9.58
CA MET A 1 2.27 -14.04 9.15
C MET A 1 2.88 -13.93 7.76
N PRO A 2 2.42 -13.01 6.89
CA PRO A 2 3.27 -12.54 5.80
C PRO A 2 4.55 -11.96 6.35
N GLU A 3 5.67 -12.56 6.00
CA GLU A 3 6.97 -11.96 6.24
C GLU A 3 7.33 -11.13 5.01
N ILE A 4 7.56 -9.83 5.25
CA ILE A 4 8.29 -8.99 4.32
C ILE A 4 9.70 -9.55 4.29
N ILE A 5 10.14 -10.00 3.11
CA ILE A 5 11.37 -10.79 2.97
C ILE A 5 12.60 -9.88 2.98
N ASP A 6 12.47 -8.66 2.45
CA ASP A 6 13.47 -7.60 2.52
C ASP A 6 12.79 -6.22 2.34
N SER A 7 13.23 -5.24 3.14
CA SER A 7 12.83 -3.84 3.04
C SER A 7 14.06 -2.98 3.33
N THR A 8 14.54 -2.25 2.33
CA THR A 8 15.76 -1.44 2.44
C THR A 8 15.51 -0.03 1.92
N ASP A 9 15.89 0.97 2.73
CA ASP A 9 15.92 2.37 2.32
C ASP A 9 17.32 2.74 1.80
N ARG A 10 17.36 3.40 0.64
CA ARG A 10 18.59 3.90 0.02
C ARG A 10 18.53 5.41 -0.08
N LEU A 11 19.54 6.09 0.48
CA LEU A 11 19.72 7.53 0.31
C LEU A 11 20.55 7.78 -0.96
N HIS A 12 19.94 8.39 -1.96
CA HIS A 12 20.60 8.81 -3.19
C HIS A 12 20.92 10.30 -3.09
N LEU A 13 22.20 10.64 -3.22
CA LEU A 13 22.70 12.00 -3.19
C LEU A 13 23.36 12.32 -4.54
N GLU A 14 22.85 13.32 -5.24
CA GLU A 14 23.60 13.95 -6.33
C GLU A 14 24.46 15.06 -5.72
N VAL A 15 25.77 14.94 -5.86
CA VAL A 15 26.74 15.93 -5.41
C VAL A 15 27.47 16.57 -6.58
N ASP A 16 27.72 17.87 -6.48
CA ASP A 16 28.55 18.58 -7.45
C ASP A 16 30.06 18.28 -7.27
N LYS A 17 30.86 18.81 -8.19
CA LYS A 17 32.33 18.71 -8.17
C LYS A 17 32.99 19.31 -6.92
N ASN A 18 32.25 20.06 -6.10
CA ASN A 18 32.70 20.64 -4.83
C ASN A 18 32.08 19.92 -3.61
N LEU A 19 31.52 18.72 -3.80
CA LEU A 19 30.84 17.93 -2.75
C LEU A 19 29.60 18.61 -2.16
N LYS A 20 28.99 19.57 -2.86
CA LYS A 20 27.70 20.16 -2.46
C LYS A 20 26.55 19.32 -2.97
N ILE A 21 25.60 19.01 -2.09
CA ILE A 21 24.37 18.29 -2.43
C ILE A 21 23.54 19.17 -3.37
N LYS A 22 23.26 18.66 -4.56
CA LYS A 22 22.33 19.25 -5.53
C LYS A 22 20.93 18.68 -5.36
N GLU A 23 20.85 17.37 -5.18
CA GLU A 23 19.59 16.64 -5.05
C GLU A 23 19.77 15.51 -4.05
N ALA A 24 18.73 15.24 -3.27
CA ALA A 24 18.67 14.12 -2.34
C ALA A 24 17.29 13.47 -2.42
N HIS A 25 17.25 12.16 -2.64
CA HIS A 25 16.00 11.39 -2.58
C HIS A 25 16.22 10.07 -1.83
N ILE A 26 15.15 9.57 -1.22
CA ILE A 26 15.11 8.28 -0.55
C ILE A 26 14.37 7.32 -1.47
N GLU A 27 15.04 6.25 -1.88
CA GLU A 27 14.45 5.13 -2.60
C GLU A 27 14.15 4.00 -1.60
N CYS A 28 12.88 3.64 -1.46
CA CYS A 28 12.46 2.51 -0.63
C CYS A 28 12.25 1.29 -1.53
N PHE A 29 13.00 0.22 -1.27
CA PHE A 29 12.85 -1.05 -1.95
C PHE A 29 12.16 -2.05 -1.04
N GLN A 30 11.16 -2.77 -1.57
CA GLN A 30 10.53 -3.88 -0.86
C GLN A 30 10.23 -5.01 -1.84
N GLU A 31 10.75 -6.21 -1.54
CA GLU A 31 10.40 -7.41 -2.30
C GLU A 31 9.02 -7.91 -1.84
N ILE A 32 8.10 -8.02 -2.80
CA ILE A 32 6.75 -8.54 -2.55
C ILE A 32 6.66 -9.95 -3.13
N PRO A 33 6.53 -10.98 -2.29
CA PRO A 33 6.47 -12.34 -2.79
C PRO A 33 5.15 -12.63 -3.50
N ASP A 34 5.19 -13.44 -4.56
CA ASP A 34 4.02 -13.79 -5.38
C ASP A 34 2.85 -14.36 -4.57
N TRP A 35 3.16 -15.15 -3.54
CA TRP A 35 2.14 -15.78 -2.70
C TRP A 35 1.30 -14.72 -1.96
N PHE A 36 1.88 -13.55 -1.64
CA PHE A 36 1.16 -12.46 -0.97
C PHE A 36 0.07 -11.88 -1.89
N LEU A 37 0.40 -11.64 -3.16
CA LEU A 37 -0.56 -11.15 -4.14
C LEU A 37 -1.67 -12.18 -4.40
N ARG A 38 -1.33 -13.46 -4.47
CA ARG A 38 -2.33 -14.55 -4.58
C ARG A 38 -3.26 -14.57 -3.38
N ARG A 39 -2.72 -14.47 -2.17
CA ARG A 39 -3.52 -14.41 -0.93
C ARG A 39 -4.49 -13.22 -0.93
N LEU A 40 -4.08 -12.05 -1.41
CA LEU A 40 -4.99 -10.90 -1.50
C LEU A 40 -6.13 -11.15 -2.50
N ALA A 41 -5.84 -11.82 -3.63
CA ALA A 41 -6.86 -12.23 -4.58
C ALA A 41 -7.85 -13.25 -3.98
N ASP A 42 -7.37 -14.19 -3.17
CA ASP A 42 -8.19 -15.17 -2.46
C ASP A 42 -9.11 -14.47 -1.45
N ILE A 43 -8.55 -13.59 -0.60
CA ILE A 43 -9.33 -12.80 0.38
C ILE A 43 -10.41 -11.98 -0.33
N ARG A 44 -10.08 -11.35 -1.46
CA ARG A 44 -11.05 -10.60 -2.26
C ARG A 44 -12.22 -11.47 -2.69
N THR A 45 -11.93 -12.67 -3.19
CA THR A 45 -12.96 -13.63 -3.62
C THR A 45 -13.84 -14.07 -2.46
N GLU A 46 -13.23 -14.40 -1.31
CA GLU A 46 -13.94 -14.82 -0.11
C GLU A 46 -14.84 -13.72 0.45
N GLN A 47 -14.33 -12.49 0.55
CA GLN A 47 -15.09 -11.36 1.03
C GLN A 47 -16.22 -11.00 0.07
N ASP A 48 -15.97 -10.94 -1.24
CA ASP A 48 -17.01 -10.65 -2.21
C ASP A 48 -18.11 -11.74 -2.22
N ALA A 49 -17.78 -12.99 -1.87
CA ALA A 49 -18.77 -14.05 -1.69
C ALA A 49 -19.58 -13.88 -0.39
N LYS A 50 -18.93 -13.54 0.73
CA LYS A 50 -19.55 -13.37 2.04
C LYS A 50 -20.46 -12.14 2.11
N PHE A 51 -20.00 -11.01 1.60
CA PHE A 51 -20.66 -9.71 1.74
C PHE A 51 -21.63 -9.35 0.59
N ARG A 52 -21.93 -10.28 -0.32
CA ARG A 52 -23.05 -10.13 -1.28
C ARG A 52 -24.41 -10.15 -0.59
N LYS A 53 -24.49 -10.65 0.64
CA LYS A 53 -25.67 -10.54 1.48
C LYS A 53 -25.62 -9.19 2.18
N ARG A 54 -26.68 -8.39 2.02
CA ARG A 54 -26.92 -7.14 2.73
C ARG A 54 -27.14 -7.44 4.21
N ASP A 55 -26.10 -7.87 4.91
CA ASP A 55 -26.15 -7.87 6.36
C ASP A 55 -25.75 -6.47 6.82
N ASN A 56 -26.68 -5.85 7.55
CA ASN A 56 -26.52 -4.56 8.21
C ASN A 56 -25.47 -4.59 9.33
N ASP A 57 -24.67 -5.66 9.43
CA ASP A 57 -23.62 -5.78 10.42
C ASP A 57 -22.38 -5.01 9.97
N LEU A 58 -21.95 -4.09 10.83
CA LEU A 58 -20.68 -3.36 10.78
C LEU A 58 -19.50 -4.33 10.98
N GLU A 59 -19.38 -5.37 10.16
CA GLU A 59 -18.23 -6.24 10.20
C GLU A 59 -17.01 -5.53 9.61
N LEU A 60 -15.89 -5.60 10.34
CA LEU A 60 -14.61 -5.06 9.89
C LEU A 60 -14.17 -5.80 8.62
N ARG A 61 -14.21 -5.09 7.50
CA ARG A 61 -13.74 -5.59 6.21
C ARG A 61 -12.28 -5.19 5.98
N LEU A 62 -11.43 -6.16 5.65
CA LEU A 62 -10.09 -5.84 5.13
C LEU A 62 -10.24 -5.24 3.73
N VAL A 63 -9.94 -3.96 3.57
CA VAL A 63 -10.12 -3.24 2.30
C VAL A 63 -8.90 -3.38 1.38
N ALA A 64 -7.71 -3.33 1.97
CA ALA A 64 -6.43 -3.43 1.27
C ALA A 64 -5.32 -3.91 2.21
N SER A 65 -4.23 -4.41 1.65
CA SER A 65 -2.98 -4.63 2.37
C SER A 65 -1.85 -3.94 1.61
N VAL A 66 -1.39 -2.81 2.16
CA VAL A 66 -0.44 -1.92 1.51
C VAL A 66 0.99 -2.28 1.98
N PRO A 67 1.95 -2.48 1.06
CA PRO A 67 3.35 -2.66 1.44
C PRO A 67 3.90 -1.45 2.21
N GLY A 68 4.82 -1.70 3.15
CA GLY A 68 5.45 -0.65 3.97
C GLY A 68 6.08 0.46 3.12
N ALA A 69 6.85 0.09 2.08
CA ALA A 69 7.49 1.06 1.19
C ALA A 69 6.48 1.99 0.48
N VAL A 70 5.28 1.48 0.16
CA VAL A 70 4.20 2.29 -0.45
C VAL A 70 3.58 3.22 0.60
N ALA A 71 3.31 2.70 1.80
CA ALA A 71 2.80 3.50 2.91
C ALA A 71 3.76 4.64 3.31
N ASP A 72 5.07 4.37 3.33
CA ASP A 72 6.11 5.36 3.62
C ASP A 72 6.20 6.42 2.50
N HIS A 73 6.11 6.00 1.24
CA HIS A 73 6.04 6.92 0.11
C HIS A 73 4.81 7.86 0.22
N TRP A 74 3.65 7.32 0.57
CA TRP A 74 2.43 8.11 0.77
C TRP A 74 2.55 9.09 1.94
N ALA A 75 3.13 8.65 3.06
CA ALA A 75 3.35 9.53 4.21
C ALA A 75 4.23 10.74 3.83
N ARG A 76 5.26 10.53 3.00
CA ARG A 76 6.11 11.62 2.47
C ARG A 76 5.42 12.51 1.45
N THR A 77 4.37 12.02 0.78
CA THR A 77 3.66 12.74 -0.30
C THR A 77 2.27 13.25 0.11
N GLY A 78 1.95 13.21 1.40
CA GLY A 78 0.78 13.86 1.98
C GLY A 78 -0.43 12.97 2.26
N LEU A 79 -0.26 11.64 2.27
CA LEU A 79 -1.26 10.70 2.78
C LEU A 79 -0.64 9.81 3.86
N ASN A 80 -0.86 10.14 5.13
CA ASN A 80 -0.33 9.36 6.24
C ASN A 80 -1.35 8.30 6.68
N VAL A 81 -0.99 7.02 6.52
CA VAL A 81 -1.83 5.88 6.93
C VAL A 81 -1.51 5.39 8.35
N PHE A 82 -0.44 5.91 8.96
CA PHE A 82 0.03 5.48 10.29
C PHE A 82 -0.59 6.28 11.44
N ASP A 83 -1.02 7.52 11.19
CA ASP A 83 -1.60 8.41 12.21
C ASP A 83 -3.13 8.32 12.31
N GLY A 84 -3.75 7.47 11.49
CA GLY A 84 -5.20 7.30 11.45
C GLY A 84 -5.97 8.45 10.77
N SER A 85 -5.29 9.41 10.14
CA SER A 85 -5.95 10.50 9.38
C SER A 85 -6.52 10.02 8.04
N ALA A 86 -5.92 9.00 7.43
CA ALA A 86 -6.39 8.43 6.18
C ALA A 86 -7.63 7.54 6.37
N THR A 87 -8.67 7.76 5.58
CA THR A 87 -9.83 6.85 5.53
C THR A 87 -9.59 5.67 4.59
N ALA A 88 -10.37 4.60 4.73
CA ALA A 88 -10.33 3.48 3.79
C ALA A 88 -10.60 3.93 2.34
N LYS A 89 -11.47 4.93 2.14
CA LYS A 89 -11.75 5.51 0.83
C LYS A 89 -10.51 6.18 0.24
N ASP A 90 -9.76 6.93 1.04
CA ASP A 90 -8.55 7.61 0.59
C ASP A 90 -7.49 6.60 0.14
N VAL A 91 -7.32 5.51 0.90
CA VAL A 91 -6.40 4.42 0.56
C VAL A 91 -6.79 3.79 -0.78
N VAL A 92 -8.07 3.47 -0.99
CA VAL A 92 -8.47 2.84 -2.26
C VAL A 92 -8.33 3.79 -3.45
N MET A 93 -8.75 5.05 -3.30
CA MET A 93 -8.59 6.04 -4.36
C MET A 93 -7.11 6.24 -4.73
N ARG A 94 -6.22 6.22 -3.74
CA ARG A 94 -4.78 6.32 -3.95
C ARG A 94 -4.23 5.10 -4.69
N LEU A 95 -4.62 3.88 -4.29
CA LEU A 95 -4.25 2.64 -4.99
C LEU A 95 -4.72 2.64 -6.46
N ILE A 96 -5.92 3.14 -6.74
CA ILE A 96 -6.43 3.23 -8.12
C ILE A 96 -5.62 4.27 -8.92
N LYS A 97 -5.36 5.44 -8.34
CA LYS A 97 -4.63 6.53 -8.99
C LYS A 97 -3.21 6.12 -9.40
N GLU A 98 -2.56 5.26 -8.61
CA GLU A 98 -1.17 4.84 -8.81
C GLU A 98 -1.04 3.46 -9.49
N ASP A 99 -2.14 2.90 -10.02
CA ASP A 99 -2.18 1.57 -10.67
C ASP A 99 -1.71 0.42 -9.75
N LEU A 100 -2.02 0.52 -8.46
CA LEU A 100 -1.65 -0.42 -7.41
C LEU A 100 -2.82 -1.31 -6.96
N THR A 101 -3.82 -1.49 -7.82
CA THR A 101 -5.08 -2.19 -7.50
C THR A 101 -4.90 -3.66 -7.10
N LYS A 102 -3.74 -4.28 -7.40
CA LYS A 102 -3.35 -5.62 -6.94
C LYS A 102 -3.27 -5.76 -5.41
N PHE A 103 -3.14 -4.66 -4.68
CA PHE A 103 -3.12 -4.64 -3.21
C PHE A 103 -4.51 -4.53 -2.57
N LEU A 104 -5.57 -4.41 -3.38
CA LEU A 104 -6.94 -4.42 -2.89
C LEU A 104 -7.35 -5.83 -2.46
N ALA A 105 -7.94 -5.91 -1.28
CA ALA A 105 -8.55 -7.14 -0.74
C ALA A 105 -10.06 -7.17 -1.01
N THR A 106 -10.56 -6.30 -1.89
CA THR A 106 -11.99 -6.14 -2.21
C THR A 106 -12.18 -5.87 -3.68
N GLY A 107 -13.36 -6.25 -4.22
CA GLY A 107 -13.78 -5.85 -5.56
C GLY A 107 -14.28 -4.40 -5.64
N TRP A 108 -14.13 -3.60 -4.58
CA TRP A 108 -14.66 -2.24 -4.54
C TRP A 108 -14.05 -1.40 -5.67
N ARG A 109 -14.92 -0.84 -6.49
CA ARG A 109 -14.61 0.19 -7.47
C ARG A 109 -15.47 1.41 -7.12
N PRO A 110 -14.90 2.62 -7.17
CA PRO A 110 -15.65 3.85 -6.89
C PRO A 110 -16.84 4.03 -7.83
#